data_AF-A0A813EN56-F1
#
_entry.id   AF-A0A813EN56-F1
#
_cell.length_a   1.000
_cell.length_b   1.000
_cell.length_c   1.000
_cell.angle_alpha   90.00
_cell.angle_beta   90.00
_cell.angle_gamma   90.00
#
_symmetry.space_group_name_H-M   'P 1'
#
loop_
_entity.id
_entity.type
_entity.pdbx_description
1 polymer ?
#
loop_
_entity_poly.entity_id
_entity_poly.type
_entity_poly.pdbx_seq_one_letter_code
_entity_poly.pdbx_strand_id
1 'polypeptide(L)'
;MRSGGTVQEAADGPARIHGVAVSRAFGTYLSPFGRKELKDPSLPHADRLVSCVPEIYCWSVQPGDVLVLACDGVWDVVETSEVVSFEGDVRERVRGICSRALKTSTDNVTCIVAQLGAPMPEPEQTEPSQLDIMAAARADRPGFNRVSRPEQLEIGHELDYGEVLIKMMQGHETNLVSKNLWLGTAGDACHLPFLEFAQVTKVVNCAAEIERPDIPGVDSFWLKWCDSEEQGKAEQKSGFKRLRAATQFIQSTLESDRAVLVHCVQGVSRSACVVVALLMEWRCMEMDEAVAKVRQNHPGALKPFRFQEMLRAFQHFLRTQ
;
A
#
# COMPACT_ATOMS: atom_id res chain seq x y z
N MET A 1 -36.99 8.52 18.26
CA MET A 1 -36.41 7.17 18.07
C MET A 1 -37.08 6.56 16.83
N ARG A 2 -36.43 6.59 15.68
CA ARG A 2 -36.91 5.93 14.46
C ARG A 2 -35.78 5.04 13.95
N SER A 3 -36.11 3.76 13.74
CA SER A 3 -35.21 2.61 13.54
C SER A 3 -34.38 2.22 14.79
N GLY A 4 -34.68 1.06 15.37
CA GLY A 4 -34.00 0.55 16.57
C GLY A 4 -32.61 0.01 16.23
N GLY A 5 -31.62 0.31 17.06
CA GLY A 5 -30.23 -0.13 16.92
C GLY A 5 -29.34 0.58 17.95
N THR A 6 -28.39 -0.13 18.56
CA THR A 6 -27.43 0.48 19.49
C THR A 6 -26.07 0.50 18.83
N VAL A 7 -25.52 1.71 18.65
CA VAL A 7 -24.11 1.88 18.32
C VAL A 7 -23.31 1.57 19.58
N GLN A 8 -22.37 0.63 19.47
CA GLN A 8 -21.44 0.34 20.54
C GLN A 8 -20.16 1.14 20.28
N GLU A 9 -19.86 2.09 21.17
CA GLU A 9 -18.54 2.69 21.26
C GLU A 9 -17.54 1.62 21.72
N ALA A 10 -16.47 1.44 20.97
CA ALA A 10 -15.37 0.56 21.38
C ALA A 10 -14.28 1.45 21.99
N ALA A 11 -13.78 1.07 23.18
CA ALA A 11 -12.76 1.82 23.90
C ALA A 11 -11.49 2.09 23.06
N ASP A 12 -11.17 1.23 22.09
CA ASP A 12 -10.03 1.36 21.17
C ASP A 12 -10.38 0.90 19.74
N GLY A 13 -11.52 1.33 19.18
CA GLY A 13 -11.88 0.97 17.80
C GLY A 13 -13.06 1.73 17.20
N PRO A 14 -13.32 1.57 15.89
CA PRO A 14 -14.41 2.28 15.23
C PRO A 14 -15.75 1.83 15.81
N ALA A 15 -16.67 2.78 16.00
CA ALA A 15 -18.04 2.51 16.40
C ALA A 15 -18.68 1.43 15.53
N ARG A 16 -19.50 0.56 16.13
CA ARG A 16 -20.06 -0.61 15.45
C ARG A 16 -21.57 -0.71 15.56
N ILE A 17 -22.17 -1.18 14.48
CA ILE A 17 -23.58 -1.60 14.38
C ILE A 17 -23.59 -3.08 14.02
N HIS A 18 -24.15 -3.89 14.92
CA HIS A 18 -24.22 -5.36 14.76
C HIS A 18 -22.87 -6.00 14.36
N GLY A 19 -21.77 -5.53 14.96
CA GLY A 19 -20.43 -6.03 14.72
C GLY A 19 -19.73 -5.48 13.47
N VAL A 20 -20.42 -4.75 12.60
CA VAL A 20 -19.84 -4.03 11.46
C VAL A 20 -19.41 -2.64 11.90
N ALA A 21 -18.23 -2.19 11.50
CA ALA A 21 -17.84 -0.79 11.65
C ALA A 21 -18.85 0.11 10.90
N VAL A 22 -19.28 1.21 11.50
CA VAL A 22 -20.32 2.09 10.94
C VAL A 22 -20.04 2.48 9.48
N SER A 23 -18.79 2.84 9.16
CA SER A 23 -18.37 3.15 7.78
C SER A 23 -18.59 2.02 6.78
N ARG A 24 -18.38 0.77 7.20
CA ARG A 24 -18.66 -0.42 6.38
C ARG A 24 -20.15 -0.71 6.28
N ALA A 25 -20.92 -0.40 7.32
CA ALA A 25 -22.36 -0.64 7.34
C ALA A 25 -23.11 0.15 6.25
N PHE A 26 -22.57 1.29 5.81
CA PHE A 26 -23.09 2.01 4.64
C PHE A 26 -22.95 1.23 3.32
N GLY A 27 -21.99 0.31 3.20
CA GLY A 27 -21.76 -0.46 1.97
C GLY A 27 -22.41 -1.86 1.93
N THR A 28 -23.00 -2.32 3.04
CA THR A 28 -23.55 -3.69 3.13
C THR A 28 -25.02 -3.70 3.57
N TYR A 29 -25.75 -4.73 3.16
CA TYR A 29 -27.12 -4.99 3.62
C TYR A 29 -27.16 -5.93 4.84
N LEU A 30 -26.09 -6.67 5.10
CA LEU A 30 -26.02 -7.70 6.13
C LEU A 30 -24.79 -7.54 7.04
N SER A 31 -24.90 -7.97 8.29
CA SER A 31 -23.78 -8.09 9.23
C SER A 31 -22.80 -9.20 8.80
N PRO A 32 -21.59 -9.29 9.38
CA PRO A 32 -20.62 -10.32 9.03
C PRO A 32 -21.25 -11.68 9.35
N PHE A 33 -21.06 -12.65 8.45
CA PHE A 33 -21.69 -13.97 8.51
C PHE A 33 -23.23 -14.00 8.34
N GLY A 34 -23.86 -12.91 7.85
CA GLY A 34 -25.26 -12.90 7.44
C GLY A 34 -26.28 -13.01 8.58
N ARG A 35 -25.87 -12.74 9.82
CA ARG A 35 -26.69 -13.04 11.02
C ARG A 35 -27.75 -11.99 11.34
N LYS A 36 -27.60 -10.76 10.85
CA LYS A 36 -28.53 -9.63 11.09
C LYS A 36 -28.62 -8.74 9.87
N GLU A 37 -29.83 -8.30 9.56
CA GLU A 37 -30.10 -7.36 8.48
C GLU A 37 -29.82 -5.93 8.93
N LEU A 38 -29.04 -5.20 8.13
CA LEU A 38 -28.68 -3.80 8.37
C LEU A 38 -29.54 -2.83 7.55
N LYS A 39 -30.12 -3.31 6.46
CA LYS A 39 -30.90 -2.50 5.51
C LYS A 39 -32.09 -3.30 5.00
N ASP A 40 -33.11 -3.41 5.83
CA ASP A 40 -34.35 -4.08 5.46
C ASP A 40 -34.99 -3.39 4.24
N PRO A 41 -35.11 -4.07 3.09
CA PRO A 41 -35.67 -3.48 1.88
C PRO A 41 -37.18 -3.24 2.00
N SER A 42 -37.87 -3.88 2.95
CA SER A 42 -39.30 -3.66 3.22
C SER A 42 -39.58 -2.34 3.94
N LEU A 43 -38.56 -1.73 4.55
CA LEU A 43 -38.65 -0.42 5.18
C LEU A 43 -38.29 0.71 4.20
N PRO A 44 -38.96 1.87 4.29
CA PRO A 44 -38.53 3.10 3.62
C PRO A 44 -37.05 3.38 3.92
N HIS A 45 -36.31 3.93 2.94
CA HIS A 45 -34.86 4.10 3.08
C HIS A 45 -34.47 4.85 4.36
N ALA A 46 -35.20 5.90 4.71
CA ALA A 46 -34.99 6.72 5.90
C ALA A 46 -35.22 5.98 7.23
N ASP A 47 -35.98 4.89 7.22
CA ASP A 47 -36.35 4.11 8.41
C ASP A 47 -35.50 2.84 8.57
N ARG A 48 -34.48 2.66 7.72
CA ARG A 48 -33.52 1.55 7.83
C ARG A 48 -32.49 1.82 8.91
N LEU A 49 -32.02 0.76 9.57
CA LEU A 49 -31.01 0.80 10.62
C LEU A 49 -29.74 1.58 10.22
N VAL A 50 -29.34 1.48 8.95
CA VAL A 50 -28.32 2.34 8.35
C VAL A 50 -28.90 2.96 7.08
N SER A 51 -28.95 4.29 7.07
CA SER A 51 -29.53 5.07 5.99
C SER A 51 -28.66 6.28 5.68
N CYS A 52 -28.56 6.63 4.40
CA CYS A 52 -27.99 7.89 3.95
C CYS A 52 -29.10 8.66 3.22
N VAL A 53 -29.79 9.55 3.94
CA VAL A 53 -30.78 10.45 3.34
C VAL A 53 -30.06 11.77 3.07
N PRO A 54 -29.69 12.08 1.82
CA PRO A 54 -29.09 13.36 1.53
C PRO A 54 -30.13 14.46 1.66
N GLU A 55 -29.70 15.61 2.16
CA GLU A 55 -30.46 16.85 1.99
C GLU A 55 -30.22 17.36 0.56
N ILE A 56 -31.31 17.57 -0.17
CA ILE A 56 -31.25 18.00 -1.56
C ILE A 56 -31.54 19.49 -1.60
N TYR A 57 -30.60 20.23 -2.18
CA TYR A 57 -30.68 21.66 -2.37
C TYR A 57 -30.46 21.99 -3.85
N CYS A 58 -31.19 22.99 -4.35
CA CYS A 58 -31.10 23.43 -5.74
C CYS A 58 -30.70 24.91 -5.77
N TRP A 59 -29.67 25.23 -6.55
CA TRP A 59 -29.19 26.59 -6.75
C TRP A 59 -29.03 26.90 -8.23
N SER A 60 -29.19 28.18 -8.59
CA SER A 60 -28.77 28.71 -9.90
C SER A 60 -27.37 29.27 -9.77
N VAL A 61 -26.46 28.84 -10.65
CA VAL A 61 -25.03 29.19 -10.61
C VAL A 61 -24.60 29.94 -11.86
N GLN A 62 -23.52 30.71 -11.75
CA GLN A 62 -22.86 31.45 -12.83
C GLN A 62 -21.42 30.94 -13.05
N PRO A 63 -20.86 31.11 -14.26
CA PRO A 63 -19.44 30.88 -14.49
C PRO A 63 -18.57 31.73 -13.55
N GLY A 64 -17.64 31.08 -12.85
CA GLY A 64 -16.79 31.67 -11.83
C GLY A 64 -17.22 31.36 -10.40
N ASP A 65 -18.46 30.89 -10.18
CA ASP A 65 -18.93 30.51 -8.84
C ASP A 65 -18.07 29.40 -8.24
N VAL A 66 -17.85 29.49 -6.92
CA VAL A 66 -17.04 28.51 -6.18
C VAL A 66 -17.94 27.69 -5.28
N LEU A 67 -17.96 26.38 -5.50
CA LEU A 67 -18.61 25.39 -4.64
C LEU A 67 -17.59 24.81 -3.68
N VAL A 68 -17.88 24.88 -2.38
CA VAL A 68 -17.10 24.24 -1.32
C VAL A 68 -17.96 23.15 -0.68
N LEU A 69 -17.52 21.90 -0.76
CA LEU A 69 -18.11 20.77 -0.05
C LEU A 69 -17.11 20.30 1.00
N ALA A 70 -17.51 20.26 2.27
CA ALA A 70 -16.64 19.81 3.34
C ALA A 70 -17.43 19.04 4.40
N CYS A 71 -16.74 18.21 5.19
CA CYS A 71 -17.35 17.50 6.32
C CYS A 71 -17.43 18.37 7.58
N ASP A 72 -18.08 17.84 8.60
CA ASP A 72 -18.15 18.37 9.97
C ASP A 72 -16.78 18.78 10.52
N GLY A 73 -15.74 17.95 10.33
CA GLY A 73 -14.39 18.29 10.75
C GLY A 73 -13.83 19.60 10.17
N VAL A 74 -14.43 20.16 9.12
CA VAL A 74 -14.17 21.53 8.64
C VAL A 74 -15.20 22.51 9.20
N TRP A 75 -16.49 22.24 8.99
CA TRP A 75 -17.57 23.19 9.32
C TRP A 75 -17.77 23.44 10.81
N ASP A 76 -17.29 22.54 11.67
CA ASP A 76 -17.33 22.70 13.13
C ASP A 76 -16.30 23.73 13.62
N VAL A 77 -15.26 24.03 12.82
CA VAL A 77 -14.12 24.86 13.26
C VAL A 77 -13.74 25.99 12.30
N VAL A 78 -14.33 26.03 11.10
CA VAL A 78 -14.14 27.06 10.08
C VAL A 78 -15.49 27.64 9.70
N GLU A 79 -15.68 28.93 9.95
CA GLU A 79 -16.93 29.62 9.60
C GLU A 79 -17.05 29.86 8.09
N THR A 80 -18.29 29.97 7.59
CA THR A 80 -18.55 30.31 6.18
C THR A 80 -17.85 31.60 5.75
N SER A 81 -17.79 32.61 6.62
CA SER A 81 -17.09 33.88 6.38
C SER A 81 -15.59 33.68 6.15
N GLU A 82 -14.95 32.80 6.95
CA GLU A 82 -13.55 32.42 6.79
C GLU A 82 -13.34 31.62 5.50
N VAL A 83 -14.21 30.66 5.19
CA VAL A 83 -14.13 29.90 3.94
C VAL A 83 -14.14 30.81 2.72
N VAL A 84 -15.01 31.82 2.71
CA VAL A 84 -15.12 32.80 1.63
C VAL A 84 -13.87 33.69 1.52
N SER A 85 -13.17 33.92 2.63
CA SER A 85 -11.96 34.76 2.68
C SER A 85 -10.71 34.11 2.07
N PHE A 86 -10.69 32.79 1.86
CA PHE A 86 -9.57 32.15 1.18
C PHE A 86 -9.61 32.50 -0.29
N GLU A 87 -8.68 33.36 -0.73
CA GLU A 87 -8.52 33.75 -2.13
C GLU A 87 -7.65 32.74 -2.90
N GLY A 88 -7.45 32.99 -4.20
CA GLY A 88 -6.62 32.16 -5.06
C GLY A 88 -7.39 31.14 -5.90
N ASP A 89 -6.65 30.20 -6.49
CA ASP A 89 -7.22 29.09 -7.27
C ASP A 89 -7.86 28.01 -6.38
N VAL A 90 -8.55 27.04 -6.98
CA VAL A 90 -9.22 25.96 -6.22
C VAL A 90 -8.27 25.16 -5.33
N ARG A 91 -6.98 25.02 -5.70
CA ARG A 91 -5.96 24.28 -4.92
C ARG A 91 -5.52 25.09 -3.71
N GLU A 92 -5.27 26.38 -3.90
CA GLU A 92 -4.92 27.30 -2.82
C GLU A 92 -6.05 27.42 -1.80
N ARG A 93 -7.29 27.49 -2.27
CA ARG A 93 -8.49 27.51 -1.42
C ARG A 93 -8.63 26.24 -0.59
N VAL A 94 -8.58 25.06 -1.22
CA VAL A 94 -8.60 23.77 -0.48
C VAL A 94 -7.50 23.73 0.57
N ARG A 95 -6.27 24.12 0.20
CA ARG A 95 -5.14 24.10 1.12
C ARG A 95 -5.35 25.04 2.30
N GLY A 96 -5.84 26.24 2.05
CA GLY A 96 -6.17 27.23 3.07
C GLY A 96 -7.22 26.72 4.05
N ILE A 97 -8.35 26.24 3.54
CA ILE A 97 -9.47 25.71 4.33
C ILE A 97 -9.00 24.52 5.18
N CYS A 98 -8.35 23.52 4.57
CA CYS A 98 -7.88 22.34 5.29
C CYS A 98 -6.81 22.69 6.33
N SER A 99 -5.86 23.57 6.00
CA SER A 99 -4.81 23.99 6.95
C SER A 99 -5.39 24.77 8.13
N ARG A 100 -6.48 25.52 7.92
CA ARG A 100 -7.20 26.21 8.98
C ARG A 100 -8.00 25.25 9.85
N ALA A 101 -8.67 24.27 9.24
CA ALA A 101 -9.43 23.26 9.97
C ALA A 101 -8.52 22.36 10.83
N LEU A 102 -7.42 21.85 10.26
CA LEU A 102 -6.48 20.95 10.93
C LEU A 102 -5.80 21.54 12.17
N LYS A 103 -5.79 22.86 12.35
CA LYS A 103 -5.24 23.50 13.56
C LYS A 103 -6.08 23.25 14.80
N THR A 104 -7.38 23.03 14.63
CA THR A 104 -8.35 23.03 15.74
C THR A 104 -9.33 21.88 15.69
N SER A 105 -9.52 21.25 14.53
CA SER A 105 -10.42 20.11 14.37
C SER A 105 -9.91 18.89 15.11
N THR A 106 -10.82 18.20 15.79
CA THR A 106 -10.58 16.90 16.42
C THR A 106 -11.15 15.74 15.61
N ASP A 107 -11.74 16.02 14.44
CA ASP A 107 -12.30 15.02 13.52
C ASP A 107 -11.51 14.96 12.20
N ASN A 108 -11.90 14.04 11.32
CA ASN A 108 -11.38 13.91 9.98
C ASN A 108 -11.72 15.15 9.16
N VAL A 109 -10.75 15.64 8.40
CA VAL A 109 -10.89 16.84 7.56
C VAL A 109 -10.95 16.41 6.09
N THR A 110 -12.12 16.58 5.47
CA THR A 110 -12.35 16.38 4.04
C THR A 110 -12.94 17.66 3.45
N CYS A 111 -12.34 18.15 2.36
CA CYS A 111 -12.80 19.34 1.66
C CYS A 111 -12.58 19.18 0.14
N ILE A 112 -13.58 19.60 -0.64
CA ILE A 112 -13.58 19.67 -2.09
C ILE A 112 -13.95 21.11 -2.45
N VAL A 113 -13.12 21.76 -3.26
CA VAL A 113 -13.44 23.07 -3.85
C VAL A 113 -13.48 22.90 -5.36
N ALA A 114 -14.57 23.38 -5.96
CA ALA A 114 -14.77 23.37 -7.40
C ALA A 114 -15.16 24.78 -7.88
N GLN A 115 -14.60 25.20 -9.01
CA GLN A 115 -15.03 26.43 -9.68
C GLN A 115 -15.94 26.03 -10.86
N LEU A 116 -17.15 26.57 -10.87
CA LEU A 116 -18.19 26.24 -11.85
C LEU A 116 -18.03 27.13 -13.08
N GLY A 117 -18.19 26.55 -14.28
CA GLY A 117 -18.12 27.28 -15.54
C GLY A 117 -16.76 27.90 -15.87
N ALA A 118 -15.71 27.62 -15.09
CA ALA A 118 -14.34 27.87 -15.52
C ALA A 118 -14.02 26.99 -16.73
N PRO A 119 -13.21 27.46 -17.70
CA PRO A 119 -12.66 26.58 -18.71
C PRO A 119 -11.99 25.42 -17.97
N MET A 120 -12.35 24.18 -18.34
CA MET A 120 -11.69 23.01 -17.82
C MET A 120 -10.19 23.25 -18.09
N PRO A 121 -9.35 23.34 -17.04
CA PRO A 121 -7.94 23.55 -17.28
C PRO A 121 -7.51 22.46 -18.25
N GLU A 122 -6.83 22.83 -19.34
CA GLU A 122 -6.13 21.82 -20.12
C GLU A 122 -5.33 21.01 -19.11
N PRO A 123 -5.41 19.67 -19.15
CA PRO A 123 -4.76 18.83 -18.15
C PRO A 123 -3.33 19.35 -18.05
N GLU A 124 -3.05 20.00 -16.92
CA GLU A 124 -1.73 20.48 -16.61
C GLU A 124 -0.86 19.25 -16.84
N GLN A 125 0.17 19.36 -17.68
CA GLN A 125 1.17 18.31 -17.80
C GLN A 125 1.90 18.27 -16.45
N THR A 126 1.22 17.80 -15.41
CA THR A 126 1.87 17.16 -14.29
C THR A 126 2.59 15.99 -14.91
N GLU A 127 3.93 16.11 -15.00
CA GLU A 127 4.83 14.97 -15.09
C GLU A 127 4.16 13.82 -14.33
N PRO A 128 3.74 12.75 -15.01
CA PRO A 128 2.94 11.73 -14.39
C PRO A 128 3.68 11.26 -13.15
N SER A 129 2.98 11.18 -12.01
CA SER A 129 3.65 10.78 -10.79
C SER A 129 4.33 9.44 -11.05
N GLN A 130 5.45 9.13 -10.38
CA GLN A 130 6.06 7.81 -10.55
C GLN A 130 5.04 6.69 -10.38
N LEU A 131 4.01 6.88 -9.56
CA LEU A 131 2.91 5.95 -9.36
C LEU A 131 2.00 5.80 -10.60
N ASP A 132 1.77 6.86 -11.37
CA ASP A 132 1.00 6.86 -12.62
C ASP A 132 1.81 6.23 -13.77
N ILE A 133 3.11 6.54 -13.85
CA ILE A 133 4.04 5.87 -14.79
C ILE A 133 4.10 4.37 -14.49
N MET A 134 4.16 4.01 -13.20
CA MET A 134 4.18 2.62 -12.72
C MET A 134 2.87 1.87 -12.99
N ALA A 135 1.73 2.54 -12.84
CA ALA A 135 0.41 1.97 -13.09
C ALA A 135 0.19 1.74 -14.59
N ALA A 136 0.58 2.70 -15.45
CA ALA A 136 0.54 2.56 -16.89
C ALA A 136 1.49 1.46 -17.40
N ALA A 137 2.65 1.28 -16.77
CA ALA A 137 3.61 0.23 -17.08
C ALA A 137 3.14 -1.20 -16.74
N ARG A 138 2.05 -1.40 -15.96
CA ARG A 138 1.62 -2.75 -15.55
C ARG A 138 1.11 -3.62 -16.70
N ALA A 139 0.58 -3.04 -17.78
CA ALA A 139 -0.02 -3.82 -18.87
C ALA A 139 1.02 -4.49 -19.79
N ASP A 140 2.12 -3.81 -20.11
CA ASP A 140 3.16 -4.29 -21.04
C ASP A 140 4.45 -4.75 -20.35
N ARG A 141 4.49 -4.74 -19.02
CA ARG A 141 5.70 -5.11 -18.30
C ARG A 141 6.06 -6.60 -18.50
N PRO A 142 7.31 -6.92 -18.87
CA PRO A 142 7.79 -8.31 -18.91
C PRO A 142 7.76 -8.94 -17.52
N GLY A 143 7.46 -10.23 -17.45
CA GLY A 143 7.47 -10.98 -16.21
C GLY A 143 7.28 -12.47 -16.45
N PHE A 144 7.78 -13.29 -15.53
CA PHE A 144 7.77 -14.75 -15.63
C PHE A 144 6.36 -15.32 -15.87
N ASN A 145 5.33 -14.78 -15.21
CA ASN A 145 3.95 -15.26 -15.39
C ASN A 145 3.30 -14.82 -16.71
N ARG A 146 3.97 -13.99 -17.51
CA ARG A 146 3.46 -13.41 -18.77
C ARG A 146 4.13 -13.97 -20.01
N VAL A 147 5.24 -14.68 -19.85
CA VAL A 147 5.95 -15.33 -20.96
C VAL A 147 5.31 -16.67 -21.35
N SER A 148 5.75 -17.21 -22.48
CA SER A 148 5.26 -18.48 -22.99
C SER A 148 5.59 -19.65 -22.05
N ARG A 149 4.76 -20.70 -22.06
CA ARG A 149 4.99 -21.89 -21.22
C ARG A 149 6.38 -22.54 -21.43
N PRO A 150 6.92 -22.65 -22.66
CA PRO A 150 8.29 -23.14 -22.87
C PRO A 150 9.35 -22.29 -22.17
N GLU A 151 9.22 -20.97 -22.23
CA GLU A 151 10.16 -20.04 -21.58
C GLU A 151 10.08 -20.12 -20.04
N GLN A 152 8.86 -20.29 -19.49
CA GLN A 152 8.70 -20.57 -18.06
C GLN A 152 9.37 -21.87 -17.62
N LEU A 153 9.33 -22.90 -18.47
CA LEU A 153 9.96 -24.20 -18.20
C LEU A 153 11.49 -24.09 -18.25
N GLU A 154 12.05 -23.32 -19.18
CA GLU A 154 13.48 -23.07 -19.28
C GLU A 154 14.02 -22.44 -17.99
N ILE A 155 13.43 -21.34 -17.53
CA ILE A 155 13.76 -20.71 -16.24
C ILE A 155 13.52 -21.69 -15.07
N GLY A 156 12.45 -22.49 -15.14
CA GLY A 156 12.17 -23.54 -14.17
C GLY A 156 13.30 -24.55 -14.05
N HIS A 157 13.85 -25.01 -15.17
CA HIS A 157 14.94 -25.97 -15.23
C HIS A 157 16.27 -25.37 -14.80
N GLU A 158 16.55 -24.09 -15.13
CA GLU A 158 17.75 -23.40 -14.64
C GLU A 158 17.81 -23.30 -13.11
N LEU A 159 16.65 -23.25 -12.46
CA LEU A 159 16.55 -23.23 -11.00
C LEU A 159 16.44 -24.62 -10.36
N ASP A 160 16.46 -25.71 -11.13
CA ASP A 160 16.19 -27.09 -10.68
C ASP A 160 14.76 -27.35 -10.14
N TYR A 161 13.77 -26.55 -10.53
CA TYR A 161 12.35 -26.71 -10.14
C TYR A 161 11.45 -27.22 -11.28
N GLY A 162 11.84 -27.01 -12.54
CA GLY A 162 11.02 -27.30 -13.72
C GLY A 162 9.58 -26.74 -13.59
N GLU A 163 8.59 -27.60 -13.80
CA GLU A 163 7.16 -27.22 -13.66
C GLU A 163 6.76 -26.77 -12.24
N VAL A 164 7.49 -27.19 -11.20
CA VAL A 164 7.15 -26.83 -9.82
C VAL A 164 7.27 -25.32 -9.63
N LEU A 165 8.24 -24.68 -10.29
CA LEU A 165 8.40 -23.23 -10.23
C LEU A 165 7.14 -22.53 -10.73
N ILE A 166 6.61 -22.96 -11.88
CA ILE A 166 5.42 -22.37 -12.51
C ILE A 166 4.22 -22.42 -11.57
N LYS A 167 4.01 -23.56 -10.92
CA LYS A 167 2.94 -23.73 -9.92
C LYS A 167 3.15 -22.82 -8.71
N MET A 168 4.39 -22.67 -8.25
CA MET A 168 4.72 -21.80 -7.12
C MET A 168 4.58 -20.31 -7.45
N MET A 169 4.83 -19.90 -8.69
CA MET A 169 4.76 -18.50 -9.13
C MET A 169 3.33 -18.05 -9.47
N GLN A 170 2.40 -18.98 -9.70
CA GLN A 170 1.04 -18.65 -10.14
C GLN A 170 0.35 -17.66 -9.18
N GLY A 171 -0.09 -16.53 -9.73
CA GLY A 171 -0.78 -15.47 -8.96
C GLY A 171 0.14 -14.57 -8.13
N HIS A 172 1.45 -14.78 -8.19
CA HIS A 172 2.45 -13.91 -7.58
C HIS A 172 3.08 -12.97 -8.61
N GLU A 173 3.39 -11.75 -8.19
CA GLU A 173 3.99 -10.73 -9.07
C GLU A 173 5.14 -10.03 -8.36
N THR A 174 6.11 -9.56 -9.13
CA THR A 174 7.07 -8.57 -8.64
C THR A 174 6.47 -7.18 -8.71
N ASN A 175 6.58 -6.36 -7.68
CA ASN A 175 6.04 -5.01 -7.67
C ASN A 175 7.10 -3.99 -7.23
N LEU A 176 7.01 -2.76 -7.76
CA LEU A 176 7.80 -1.67 -7.22
C LEU A 176 7.18 -1.23 -5.89
N VAL A 177 7.98 -1.19 -4.84
CA VAL A 177 7.56 -0.72 -3.52
C VAL A 177 7.73 0.80 -3.41
N SER A 178 8.87 1.30 -3.89
CA SER A 178 9.24 2.72 -3.97
C SER A 178 10.30 2.90 -5.07
N LYS A 179 10.67 4.15 -5.42
CA LYS A 179 11.65 4.43 -6.49
C LYS A 179 12.84 3.47 -6.41
N ASN A 180 13.10 2.76 -7.52
CA ASN A 180 14.22 1.84 -7.69
C ASN A 180 14.25 0.61 -6.75
N LEU A 181 13.20 0.37 -5.94
CA LEU A 181 13.09 -0.76 -5.02
C LEU A 181 11.99 -1.73 -5.45
N TRP A 182 12.40 -2.89 -5.97
CA TRP A 182 11.50 -3.96 -6.39
C TRP A 182 11.41 -5.06 -5.33
N LEU A 183 10.19 -5.54 -5.06
CA LEU A 183 9.90 -6.72 -4.22
C LEU A 183 9.29 -7.81 -5.10
N GLY A 184 9.91 -8.99 -5.16
CA GLY A 184 9.57 -9.94 -6.20
C GLY A 184 9.81 -11.42 -5.97
N THR A 185 9.61 -12.14 -7.06
CA THR A 185 9.61 -13.60 -7.14
C THR A 185 10.93 -14.15 -7.67
N ALA A 186 11.19 -15.44 -7.46
CA ALA A 186 12.34 -16.12 -8.05
C ALA A 186 12.27 -16.17 -9.57
N GLY A 187 11.06 -16.34 -10.14
CA GLY A 187 10.85 -16.35 -11.58
C GLY A 187 11.30 -15.04 -12.23
N ASP A 188 10.86 -13.90 -11.69
CA ASP A 188 11.27 -12.59 -12.22
C ASP A 188 12.75 -12.29 -11.96
N ALA A 189 13.31 -12.79 -10.84
CA ALA A 189 14.73 -12.64 -10.56
C ALA A 189 15.62 -13.34 -11.59
N CYS A 190 15.12 -14.34 -12.31
CA CYS A 190 15.84 -15.08 -13.36
C CYS A 190 15.37 -14.69 -14.78
N HIS A 191 14.43 -13.76 -14.90
CA HIS A 191 13.88 -13.35 -16.17
C HIS A 191 14.60 -12.09 -16.67
N LEU A 192 15.57 -12.27 -17.57
CA LEU A 192 16.42 -11.17 -18.07
C LEU A 192 15.63 -9.98 -18.65
N PRO A 193 14.58 -10.17 -19.48
CA PRO A 193 13.77 -9.06 -19.97
C PRO A 193 13.14 -8.22 -18.84
N PHE A 194 12.77 -8.85 -17.72
CA PHE A 194 12.29 -8.10 -16.56
C PHE A 194 13.41 -7.30 -15.89
N LEU A 195 14.58 -7.90 -15.67
CA LEU A 195 15.70 -7.21 -15.02
C LEU A 195 16.17 -6.01 -15.85
N GLU A 196 16.23 -6.15 -17.17
CA GLU A 196 16.56 -5.06 -18.10
C GLU A 196 15.51 -3.96 -18.08
N PHE A 197 14.23 -4.31 -18.18
CA PHE A 197 13.11 -3.36 -18.09
C PHE A 197 13.14 -2.58 -16.77
N ALA A 198 13.38 -3.28 -15.65
CA ALA A 198 13.44 -2.71 -14.32
C ALA A 198 14.78 -2.04 -13.99
N GLN A 199 15.74 -2.07 -14.93
CA GLN A 199 17.11 -1.55 -14.80
C GLN A 199 17.81 -2.05 -13.52
N VAL A 200 17.55 -3.30 -13.14
CA VAL A 200 18.08 -3.91 -11.92
C VAL A 200 19.58 -4.12 -12.07
N THR A 201 20.34 -3.48 -11.19
CA THR A 201 21.81 -3.64 -11.12
C THR A 201 22.24 -4.52 -9.95
N LYS A 202 21.36 -4.69 -8.94
CA LYS A 202 21.62 -5.55 -7.80
C LYS A 202 20.42 -6.39 -7.41
N VAL A 203 20.67 -7.59 -6.91
CA VAL A 203 19.65 -8.53 -6.46
C VAL A 203 19.95 -8.96 -5.01
N VAL A 204 18.93 -9.02 -4.18
CA VAL A 204 19.00 -9.65 -2.86
C VAL A 204 18.19 -10.94 -2.89
N ASN A 205 18.89 -12.07 -2.84
CA ASN A 205 18.27 -13.38 -2.75
C ASN A 205 18.05 -13.76 -1.28
N CYS A 206 16.80 -13.72 -0.86
CA CYS A 206 16.38 -14.08 0.48
C CYS A 206 16.11 -15.58 0.66
N ALA A 207 16.03 -16.39 -0.40
CA ALA A 207 15.70 -17.80 -0.30
C ALA A 207 16.97 -18.67 -0.23
N ALA A 208 16.99 -19.65 0.68
CA ALA A 208 18.10 -20.58 0.80
C ALA A 208 18.14 -21.58 -0.36
N GLU A 209 16.96 -21.93 -0.86
CA GLU A 209 16.68 -22.98 -1.83
C GLU A 209 16.65 -22.51 -3.28
N ILE A 210 16.90 -21.23 -3.55
CA ILE A 210 16.94 -20.68 -4.90
C ILE A 210 18.38 -20.36 -5.24
N GLU A 211 18.95 -21.13 -6.15
CA GLU A 211 20.28 -20.87 -6.72
C GLU A 211 20.11 -20.22 -8.09
N ARG A 212 20.10 -18.89 -8.10
CA ARG A 212 20.00 -18.10 -9.31
C ARG A 212 21.32 -18.16 -10.11
N PRO A 213 21.28 -18.29 -11.44
CA PRO A 213 22.46 -18.11 -12.29
C PRO A 213 23.10 -16.72 -12.16
N ASP A 214 24.41 -16.63 -12.40
CA ASP A 214 25.08 -15.33 -12.50
C ASP A 214 24.63 -14.61 -13.77
N ILE A 215 24.14 -13.38 -13.61
CA ILE A 215 23.72 -12.54 -14.72
C ILE A 215 24.73 -11.39 -14.85
N PRO A 216 25.41 -11.24 -16.01
CA PRO A 216 26.38 -10.18 -16.22
C PRO A 216 25.81 -8.79 -15.91
N GLY A 217 26.54 -8.01 -15.12
CA GLY A 217 26.13 -6.65 -14.73
C GLY A 217 25.13 -6.57 -13.57
N VAL A 218 24.74 -7.70 -12.96
CA VAL A 218 23.83 -7.76 -11.82
C VAL A 218 24.51 -8.37 -10.59
N ASP A 219 24.86 -7.54 -9.62
CA ASP A 219 25.50 -7.98 -8.37
C ASP A 219 24.49 -8.64 -7.43
N SER A 220 24.84 -9.76 -6.79
CA SER A 220 23.93 -10.48 -5.91
C SER A 220 24.39 -10.49 -4.45
N PHE A 221 23.47 -10.18 -3.53
CA PHE A 221 23.63 -10.40 -2.09
C PHE A 221 22.77 -11.59 -1.65
N TRP A 222 23.39 -12.55 -0.96
CA TRP A 222 22.74 -13.81 -0.59
C TRP A 222 22.48 -13.85 0.92
N LEU A 223 21.21 -13.75 1.32
CA LEU A 223 20.78 -13.97 2.71
C LEU A 223 20.59 -15.46 3.01
N LYS A 224 20.08 -16.23 2.03
CA LYS A 224 19.80 -17.67 2.14
C LYS A 224 19.00 -18.03 3.39
N TRP A 225 17.78 -17.50 3.50
CA TRP A 225 16.87 -17.79 4.62
C TRP A 225 15.88 -18.91 4.31
N CYS A 226 15.61 -19.74 5.32
CA CYS A 226 14.44 -20.61 5.34
C CYS A 226 13.18 -19.79 5.66
N ASP A 227 12.02 -20.15 5.09
CA ASP A 227 10.75 -19.46 5.39
C ASP A 227 10.11 -19.96 6.70
N SER A 228 10.76 -19.70 7.83
CA SER A 228 10.30 -20.17 9.14
C SER A 228 10.53 -19.17 10.27
N GLU A 229 9.80 -19.35 11.37
CA GLU A 229 9.99 -18.55 12.60
C GLU A 229 11.36 -18.81 13.23
N GLU A 230 11.90 -20.03 13.09
CA GLU A 230 13.23 -20.43 13.57
C GLU A 230 14.33 -19.61 12.89
N GLN A 231 14.18 -19.32 11.60
CA GLN A 231 15.09 -18.43 10.89
C GLN A 231 15.08 -17.02 11.50
N GLY A 232 13.91 -16.49 11.85
CA GLY A 232 13.80 -15.19 12.52
C GLY A 232 14.47 -15.17 13.91
N LYS A 233 14.29 -16.24 14.69
CA LYS A 233 14.98 -16.42 15.98
C LYS A 233 16.51 -16.49 15.81
N ALA A 234 16.99 -17.13 14.75
CA ALA A 234 18.42 -17.20 14.44
C ALA A 234 19.01 -15.82 14.12
N GLU A 235 18.31 -15.01 13.32
CA GLU A 235 18.73 -13.63 13.02
C GLU A 235 18.80 -12.78 14.29
N GLN A 236 17.80 -12.88 15.18
CA GLN A 236 17.80 -12.19 16.47
C GLN A 236 19.01 -12.57 17.33
N LYS A 237 19.30 -13.88 17.46
CA LYS A 237 20.47 -14.37 18.21
C LYS A 237 21.80 -13.86 17.65
N SER A 238 21.87 -13.65 16.34
CA SER A 238 23.06 -13.13 15.68
C SER A 238 23.22 -11.61 15.82
N GLY A 239 22.28 -10.91 16.47
CA GLY A 239 22.24 -9.46 16.56
C GLY A 239 21.91 -8.80 15.22
N PHE A 240 21.11 -9.46 14.38
CA PHE A 240 20.65 -8.97 13.08
C PHE A 240 21.78 -8.62 12.09
N LYS A 241 23.00 -9.13 12.28
CA LYS A 241 24.17 -8.73 11.47
C LYS A 241 23.96 -8.94 9.97
N ARG A 242 23.38 -10.07 9.58
CA ARG A 242 23.14 -10.38 8.15
C ARG A 242 21.98 -9.58 7.59
N LEU A 243 20.89 -9.44 8.35
CA LEU A 243 19.78 -8.55 7.98
C LEU A 243 20.26 -7.12 7.72
N ARG A 244 21.06 -6.55 8.63
CA ARG A 244 21.63 -5.20 8.46
C ARG A 244 22.58 -5.08 7.28
N ALA A 245 23.40 -6.10 7.03
CA ALA A 245 24.24 -6.11 5.83
C ALA A 245 23.39 -6.10 4.55
N ALA A 246 22.26 -6.81 4.54
CA ALA A 246 21.34 -6.80 3.40
C ALA A 246 20.63 -5.44 3.23
N THR A 247 20.11 -4.84 4.31
CA THR A 247 19.47 -3.51 4.23
C THR A 247 20.47 -2.43 3.81
N GLN A 248 21.72 -2.49 4.28
CA GLN A 248 22.79 -1.61 3.83
C GLN A 248 23.14 -1.80 2.35
N PHE A 249 23.19 -3.05 1.88
CA PHE A 249 23.41 -3.35 0.46
C PHE A 249 22.30 -2.78 -0.42
N ILE A 250 21.04 -2.89 0.02
CA ILE A 250 19.90 -2.29 -0.66
C ILE A 250 19.99 -0.76 -0.62
N GLN A 251 20.19 -0.18 0.57
CA GLN A 251 20.23 1.27 0.76
C GLN A 251 21.32 1.94 -0.08
N SER A 252 22.55 1.43 -0.06
CA SER A 252 23.66 1.99 -0.86
C SER A 252 23.39 1.95 -2.36
N THR A 253 22.60 0.97 -2.82
CA THR A 253 22.18 0.86 -4.22
C THR A 253 21.17 1.95 -4.56
N LEU A 254 20.19 2.17 -3.68
CA LEU A 254 19.18 3.22 -3.83
C LEU A 254 19.80 4.63 -3.77
N GLU A 255 20.79 4.86 -2.89
CA GLU A 255 21.53 6.12 -2.80
C GLU A 255 22.34 6.43 -4.05
N SER A 256 22.74 5.40 -4.79
CA SER A 256 23.43 5.53 -6.09
C SER A 256 22.46 5.73 -7.27
N ASP A 257 21.17 5.96 -6.99
CA ASP A 257 20.06 6.02 -7.95
C ASP A 257 19.95 4.79 -8.87
N ARG A 258 20.37 3.62 -8.38
CA ARG A 258 20.30 2.35 -9.12
C ARG A 258 19.16 1.47 -8.59
N ALA A 259 18.62 0.62 -9.46
CA ALA A 259 17.56 -0.30 -9.08
C ALA A 259 18.06 -1.61 -8.47
N VAL A 260 17.30 -2.09 -7.50
CA VAL A 260 17.54 -3.32 -6.74
C VAL A 260 16.26 -4.17 -6.67
N LEU A 261 16.42 -5.47 -6.85
CA LEU A 261 15.36 -6.47 -6.67
C LEU A 261 15.60 -7.27 -5.40
N VAL A 262 14.66 -7.23 -4.46
CA VAL A 262 14.64 -8.08 -3.27
C VAL A 262 13.64 -9.20 -3.50
N HIS A 263 14.11 -10.44 -3.60
CA HIS A 263 13.25 -11.59 -3.91
C HIS A 263 13.42 -12.75 -2.93
N CYS A 264 12.39 -13.58 -2.86
CA CYS A 264 12.48 -14.92 -2.30
C CYS A 264 11.93 -15.88 -3.37
N VAL A 265 11.20 -16.92 -2.97
CA VAL A 265 10.45 -17.75 -3.93
C VAL A 265 9.27 -16.95 -4.49
N GLN A 266 8.27 -16.62 -3.65
CA GLN A 266 6.99 -16.03 -4.10
C GLN A 266 6.89 -14.51 -3.93
N GLY A 267 7.89 -13.85 -3.34
CA GLY A 267 7.81 -12.43 -2.98
C GLY A 267 6.97 -12.12 -1.74
N VAL A 268 6.44 -13.14 -1.05
CA VAL A 268 5.43 -12.95 0.01
C VAL A 268 6.03 -12.77 1.41
N SER A 269 6.94 -13.63 1.85
CA SER A 269 7.35 -13.72 3.27
C SER A 269 8.76 -13.15 3.51
N ARG A 270 9.81 -13.90 3.17
CA ARG A 270 11.22 -13.54 3.42
C ARG A 270 11.65 -12.19 2.84
N SER A 271 11.45 -11.99 1.54
CA SER A 271 11.83 -10.74 0.86
C SER A 271 11.03 -9.55 1.33
N ALA A 272 9.72 -9.71 1.54
CA ALA A 272 8.87 -8.66 2.10
C ALA A 272 9.35 -8.26 3.51
N CYS A 273 9.79 -9.23 4.31
CA CYS A 273 10.36 -8.98 5.63
C CYS A 273 11.65 -8.15 5.55
N VAL A 274 12.56 -8.46 4.62
CA VAL A 274 13.79 -7.68 4.40
C VAL A 274 13.49 -6.26 3.95
N VAL A 275 12.50 -6.07 3.06
CA VAL A 275 12.06 -4.73 2.63
C VAL A 275 11.44 -3.95 3.80
N VAL A 276 10.65 -4.59 4.64
CA VAL A 276 10.13 -3.92 5.86
C VAL A 276 11.26 -3.53 6.80
N ALA A 277 12.24 -4.41 7.04
CA ALA A 277 13.42 -4.09 7.85
C ALA A 277 14.23 -2.92 7.28
N LEU A 278 14.40 -2.85 5.96
CA LEU A 278 15.03 -1.71 5.28
C LEU A 278 14.29 -0.39 5.58
N LEU A 279 12.97 -0.37 5.46
CA LEU A 279 12.18 0.83 5.72
C LEU A 279 12.25 1.25 7.20
N MET A 280 12.24 0.29 8.10
CA MET A 280 12.40 0.56 9.53
C MET A 280 13.78 1.18 9.84
N GLU A 281 14.86 0.59 9.31
CA GLU A 281 16.22 1.02 9.61
C GLU A 281 16.60 2.34 8.93
N TRP A 282 16.20 2.54 7.66
CA TRP A 282 16.72 3.64 6.84
C TRP A 282 15.68 4.72 6.52
N ARG A 283 14.41 4.53 6.89
CA ARG A 283 13.36 5.54 6.75
C ARG A 283 12.69 5.86 8.10
N CYS A 284 13.23 5.34 9.20
CA CYS A 284 12.73 5.53 10.56
C CYS A 284 11.24 5.20 10.73
N MET A 285 10.73 4.25 9.93
CA MET A 285 9.33 3.82 10.00
C MET A 285 9.14 2.85 11.15
N GLU A 286 8.01 2.96 11.83
CA GLU A 286 7.57 1.93 12.75
C GLU A 286 7.19 0.65 11.99
N MET A 287 7.27 -0.52 12.64
CA MET A 287 7.01 -1.81 11.96
C MET A 287 5.66 -1.82 11.23
N ASP A 288 4.58 -1.37 11.88
CA ASP A 288 3.24 -1.38 11.30
C ASP A 288 3.11 -0.41 10.12
N GLU A 289 3.78 0.74 10.19
CA GLU A 289 3.84 1.71 9.09
C GLU A 289 4.59 1.12 7.88
N ALA A 290 5.76 0.53 8.11
CA ALA A 290 6.56 -0.10 7.07
C ALA A 290 5.81 -1.27 6.40
N VAL A 291 5.13 -2.11 7.19
CA VAL A 291 4.27 -3.19 6.68
C VAL A 291 3.12 -2.63 5.84
N ALA A 292 2.44 -1.58 6.32
CA ALA A 292 1.37 -0.93 5.57
C ALA A 292 1.89 -0.35 4.25
N LYS A 293 3.06 0.31 4.27
CA LYS A 293 3.70 0.89 3.08
C LYS A 293 4.02 -0.16 2.03
N VAL A 294 4.60 -1.30 2.42
CA VAL A 294 4.87 -2.41 1.49
C VAL A 294 3.57 -2.97 0.91
N ARG A 295 2.53 -3.15 1.73
CA ARG A 295 1.24 -3.71 1.31
C ARG A 295 0.43 -2.80 0.39
N GLN A 296 0.70 -1.50 0.36
CA GLN A 296 0.07 -0.58 -0.62
C GLN A 296 0.35 -1.04 -2.05
N ASN A 297 1.59 -1.46 -2.33
CA ASN A 297 2.02 -1.85 -3.67
C ASN A 297 2.19 -3.37 -3.84
N HIS A 298 2.25 -4.14 -2.75
CA HIS A 298 2.37 -5.60 -2.75
C HIS A 298 1.39 -6.24 -1.73
N PRO A 299 0.08 -6.31 -2.03
CA PRO A 299 -0.98 -6.65 -1.06
C PRO A 299 -0.88 -8.03 -0.38
N GLY A 300 -0.16 -8.97 -1.03
CA GLY A 300 0.12 -10.31 -0.53
C GLY A 300 1.23 -10.37 0.52
N ALA A 301 2.02 -9.30 0.71
CA ALA A 301 3.18 -9.29 1.60
C ALA A 301 2.82 -9.73 3.04
N LEU A 302 3.65 -10.60 3.59
CA LEU A 302 3.64 -11.07 4.97
C LEU A 302 2.32 -11.76 5.35
N LYS A 303 1.75 -12.53 4.42
CA LYS A 303 0.57 -13.39 4.64
C LYS A 303 0.90 -14.84 4.29
N PRO A 304 1.11 -15.74 5.29
CA PRO A 304 1.11 -15.49 6.74
C PRO A 304 2.34 -14.70 7.23
N PHE A 305 2.26 -14.11 8.42
CA PHE A 305 3.30 -13.20 8.95
C PHE A 305 4.35 -13.92 9.82
N ARG A 306 5.12 -14.84 9.23
CA ARG A 306 6.08 -15.70 9.95
C ARG A 306 7.20 -14.93 10.68
N PHE A 307 7.64 -13.80 10.12
CA PHE A 307 8.75 -13.02 10.67
C PHE A 307 8.30 -11.89 11.62
N GLN A 308 7.05 -11.90 12.10
CA GLN A 308 6.52 -10.81 12.92
C GLN A 308 7.31 -10.57 14.20
N GLU A 309 7.62 -11.61 14.96
CA GLU A 309 8.40 -11.48 16.20
C GLU A 309 9.83 -11.01 15.93
N MET A 310 10.43 -11.45 14.81
CA MET A 310 11.76 -10.99 14.41
C MET A 310 11.76 -9.50 14.12
N LEU A 311 10.75 -8.98 13.39
CA LEU A 311 10.66 -7.55 13.10
C LEU A 311 10.38 -6.71 14.35
N ARG A 312 9.55 -7.18 15.29
CA ARG A 312 9.38 -6.51 16.59
C ARG A 312 10.70 -6.44 17.36
N ALA A 313 11.43 -7.55 17.40
CA ALA A 313 12.74 -7.59 18.04
C ALA A 313 13.75 -6.67 17.33
N PHE A 314 13.69 -6.58 16.00
CA PHE A 314 14.53 -5.69 15.21
C PHE A 314 14.20 -4.22 15.49
N GLN A 315 12.92 -3.87 15.61
CA GLN A 315 12.49 -2.52 15.99
C GLN A 315 13.03 -2.12 17.36
N HIS A 316 12.95 -3.03 18.34
CA HIS A 316 13.54 -2.79 19.65
C HIS A 316 15.06 -2.61 19.56
N PHE A 317 15.74 -3.47 18.80
CA PHE A 317 17.18 -3.37 18.54
C PHE A 317 17.56 -1.99 17.98
N LEU A 318 16.84 -1.49 16.97
CA LEU A 318 17.11 -0.17 16.36
C LEU A 318 16.94 1.00 17.33
N ARG A 319 16.07 0.88 18.34
CA ARG A 319 15.88 1.92 19.38
C ARG A 319 16.96 1.93 20.45
N THR A 320 17.74 0.85 20.54
CA THR A 320 18.77 0.67 21.58
C THR A 320 20.20 0.94 21.06
N GLN A 321 20.33 1.36 19.81
CA GLN A 321 21.58 1.82 19.19
C GLN A 321 21.67 3.34 19.26
#